data_AF-A0A2V5IZJ7-F1
#
_entry.id   AF-A0A2V5IZJ7-F1
#
_cell.length_a   1.000
_cell.length_b   1.000
_cell.length_c   1.000
_cell.angle_alpha   90.00
_cell.angle_beta   90.00
_cell.angle_gamma   90.00
#
_symmetry.space_group_name_H-M   'P 1'
#
loop_
_entity.id
_entity.type
_entity.pdbx_description
1 polymer ?
#
loop_
_entity_poly.entity_id
_entity_poly.type
_entity_poly.pdbx_seq_one_letter_code
_entity_poly.pdbx_strand_id
1 'polypeptide(L)'
;MSTTIFARPPIPRSLQLTRPLRPRRYQSSSPASKPDPSTKASPPPLNAQTAASASGAPVVPTPTAAPTGSRSLLQIIQAGPVGRVARAYSRVQERRPYATQLWSSVIIYLCGDLSAQLLFPADPAPATGTAQSSEGDKEAGKAAAGSEEKKEERTGGGYDPLRTLRHLTVGVGSSIPTFKWFMFLHNNFNYSSKFLSILTKVCVQQAVFTPVFNTYFFSLQSLLTGKSLEETFERLKLALPVSISNSVKLWPAVTAFSFMYVSPQFRSIFSGVIAVGWQTYLSWLNQKAAREVEAEMAEASAPVSMGAGAATIKA
;
A
#
# COMPACT_ATOMS: atom_id res chain seq x y z
N MET A 1 21.57 2.17 57.95
CA MET A 1 21.04 2.32 56.57
C MET A 1 22.21 2.07 55.63
N SER A 2 22.33 0.86 55.10
CA SER A 2 23.47 0.43 54.29
C SER A 2 23.04 0.21 52.85
N THR A 3 23.73 0.92 51.95
CA THR A 3 23.58 0.92 50.50
C THR A 3 24.07 -0.40 49.91
N THR A 4 23.19 -1.17 49.28
CA THR A 4 23.56 -2.40 48.55
C THR A 4 23.63 -2.11 47.05
N ILE A 5 24.86 -2.16 46.54
CA ILE A 5 25.23 -2.09 45.12
C ILE A 5 24.91 -3.46 44.47
N PHE A 6 24.03 -3.49 43.47
CA PHE A 6 23.79 -4.69 42.67
C PHE A 6 24.84 -4.82 41.55
N ALA A 7 25.71 -5.82 41.68
CA ALA A 7 26.68 -6.23 40.67
C ALA A 7 26.01 -6.99 39.51
N ARG A 8 26.45 -6.72 38.28
CA ARG A 8 26.01 -7.42 37.05
C ARG A 8 26.47 -8.88 37.00
N PRO A 9 25.68 -9.83 36.46
CA PRO A 9 26.10 -11.22 36.29
C PRO A 9 27.06 -11.41 35.09
N PRO A 10 27.91 -12.45 35.10
CA PRO A 10 28.94 -12.70 34.09
C PRO A 10 28.37 -13.30 32.79
N ILE A 11 28.99 -12.92 31.67
CA ILE A 11 28.67 -13.37 30.30
C ILE A 11 29.30 -14.76 30.06
N PRO A 12 28.56 -15.76 29.54
CA PRO A 12 29.14 -17.05 29.18
C PRO A 12 30.01 -16.96 27.91
N ARG A 13 31.25 -17.44 28.02
CA ARG A 13 32.21 -17.64 26.92
C ARG A 13 31.87 -18.91 26.14
N SER A 14 31.05 -18.81 25.10
CA SER A 14 30.94 -19.88 24.09
C SER A 14 30.33 -19.40 22.76
N LEU A 15 31.01 -18.52 22.05
CA LEU A 15 30.84 -18.38 20.61
C LEU A 15 32.22 -18.26 19.96
N GLN A 16 32.79 -19.42 19.63
CA GLN A 16 34.00 -19.53 18.84
C GLN A 16 33.77 -18.91 17.46
N LEU A 17 34.75 -18.14 17.01
CA LEU A 17 34.84 -17.52 15.70
C LEU A 17 34.63 -18.56 14.57
N THR A 18 33.60 -18.39 13.76
CA THR A 18 33.57 -18.90 12.39
C THR A 18 33.95 -17.76 11.43
N ARG A 19 35.21 -17.81 10.97
CA ARG A 19 35.74 -16.98 9.88
C ARG A 19 34.90 -17.18 8.60
N PRO A 20 34.50 -16.11 7.89
CA PRO A 20 34.01 -16.27 6.52
C PRO A 20 35.18 -16.56 5.58
N LEU A 21 35.06 -17.63 4.79
CA LEU A 21 35.96 -17.97 3.70
C LEU A 21 35.91 -16.88 2.61
N ARG A 22 37.09 -16.33 2.29
CA ARG A 22 37.32 -15.37 1.20
C ARG A 22 37.08 -16.07 -0.15
N PRO A 23 36.28 -15.50 -1.08
CA PRO A 23 36.19 -16.05 -2.42
C PRO A 23 37.49 -15.79 -3.18
N ARG A 24 38.13 -16.88 -3.63
CA ARG A 24 39.31 -16.88 -4.50
C ARG A 24 38.91 -16.35 -5.87
N ARG A 25 39.33 -15.12 -6.18
CA ARG A 25 39.20 -14.51 -7.51
C ARG A 25 40.02 -15.33 -8.52
N TYR A 26 39.35 -16.02 -9.43
CA TYR A 26 39.94 -16.58 -10.65
C TYR A 26 40.36 -15.40 -11.55
N GLN A 27 41.67 -15.18 -11.69
CA GLN A 27 42.21 -14.38 -12.79
C GLN A 27 42.49 -15.33 -13.95
N SER A 28 41.73 -15.15 -15.03
CA SER A 28 42.07 -15.66 -16.35
C SER A 28 43.05 -14.68 -16.98
N SER A 29 44.27 -15.12 -17.23
CA SER A 29 45.22 -14.42 -18.09
C SER A 29 45.78 -15.44 -19.08
N SER A 30 45.33 -15.34 -20.33
CA SER A 30 45.94 -16.01 -21.48
C SER A 30 47.39 -15.57 -21.66
N PRO A 31 48.32 -16.48 -22.04
CA PRO A 31 49.73 -16.13 -22.21
C PRO A 31 50.00 -15.60 -23.63
N ALA A 32 50.83 -14.55 -23.70
CA ALA A 32 51.46 -14.08 -24.92
C ALA A 32 52.77 -14.85 -25.16
N SER A 33 53.12 -14.93 -26.43
CA SER A 33 54.00 -15.89 -27.08
C SER A 33 55.47 -15.46 -27.22
N LYS A 34 56.33 -16.46 -27.53
CA LYS A 34 57.71 -16.48 -28.13
C LYS A 34 58.88 -16.78 -27.17
N PRO A 35 60.06 -17.21 -27.66
CA PRO A 35 60.35 -18.46 -28.40
C PRO A 35 61.57 -19.23 -27.81
N ASP A 36 61.76 -20.49 -28.23
CA ASP A 36 62.87 -21.40 -27.85
C ASP A 36 64.29 -20.93 -28.25
N PRO A 37 65.33 -21.54 -27.63
CA PRO A 37 66.22 -22.36 -28.46
C PRO A 37 66.73 -23.68 -27.82
N SER A 38 66.63 -24.76 -28.62
CA SER A 38 67.57 -25.89 -28.84
C SER A 38 68.18 -26.68 -27.66
N THR A 39 68.14 -28.04 -27.74
CA THR A 39 69.33 -28.96 -27.85
C THR A 39 68.94 -30.47 -27.95
N LYS A 40 69.47 -31.16 -29.00
CA LYS A 40 69.81 -32.61 -29.26
C LYS A 40 68.85 -33.79 -28.88
N ALA A 41 68.34 -34.59 -29.84
CA ALA A 41 68.87 -35.86 -30.45
C ALA A 41 68.88 -37.08 -29.48
N SER A 42 68.35 -38.32 -29.69
CA SER A 42 68.14 -39.24 -30.85
C SER A 42 67.35 -40.55 -30.39
N PRO A 43 67.03 -41.61 -31.21
CA PRO A 43 65.69 -42.30 -31.34
C PRO A 43 65.65 -43.86 -31.03
N PRO A 44 64.82 -44.76 -31.69
CA PRO A 44 63.36 -45.09 -31.66
C PRO A 44 63.07 -46.59 -31.26
N PRO A 45 61.96 -47.35 -31.58
CA PRO A 45 61.28 -47.61 -32.88
C PRO A 45 59.74 -47.33 -32.89
N LEU A 46 59.14 -46.83 -33.98
CA LEU A 46 58.58 -47.53 -35.17
C LEU A 46 57.32 -48.40 -34.92
N ASN A 47 56.16 -47.86 -35.27
CA ASN A 47 55.15 -48.63 -36.00
C ASN A 47 54.37 -47.70 -36.94
N ALA A 48 54.54 -47.95 -38.24
CA ALA A 48 53.87 -47.26 -39.33
C ALA A 48 52.86 -48.23 -39.95
N GLN A 49 51.61 -47.82 -40.06
CA GLN A 49 50.68 -48.30 -41.10
C GLN A 49 49.88 -47.11 -41.63
N THR A 50 50.28 -46.69 -42.84
CA THR A 50 49.47 -46.38 -44.05
C THR A 50 48.16 -45.59 -43.86
N ALA A 51 48.03 -44.33 -44.35
CA ALA A 51 47.76 -43.89 -45.74
C ALA A 51 46.41 -44.45 -46.28
N ALA A 52 45.44 -43.72 -46.85
CA ALA A 52 45.36 -42.34 -47.33
C ALA A 52 43.88 -41.91 -47.58
N SER A 53 43.66 -40.59 -47.59
CA SER A 53 42.77 -39.79 -48.44
C SER A 53 41.24 -40.01 -48.49
N ALA A 54 40.47 -39.02 -48.04
CA ALA A 54 39.56 -38.25 -48.92
C ALA A 54 39.01 -36.98 -48.23
N SER A 55 38.96 -35.92 -49.02
CA SER A 55 38.60 -34.52 -48.74
C SER A 55 37.25 -34.32 -48.06
N GLY A 56 37.21 -33.48 -47.02
CA GLY A 56 35.99 -32.91 -46.44
C GLY A 56 36.25 -31.47 -46.03
N ALA A 57 35.69 -30.51 -46.77
CA ALA A 57 35.83 -29.08 -46.51
C ALA A 57 35.31 -28.68 -45.12
N PRO A 58 35.88 -27.65 -44.47
CA PRO A 58 35.34 -27.15 -43.20
C PRO A 58 34.03 -26.42 -43.48
N VAL A 59 32.91 -27.00 -43.03
CA VAL A 59 31.61 -26.32 -43.02
C VAL A 59 31.68 -25.21 -41.98
N VAL A 60 31.68 -23.96 -42.46
CA VAL A 60 31.45 -22.77 -41.62
C VAL A 60 30.07 -22.92 -41.00
N PRO A 61 29.89 -22.84 -39.66
CA PRO A 61 28.56 -22.81 -39.08
C PRO A 61 27.91 -21.47 -39.45
N THR A 62 26.98 -21.52 -40.40
CA THR A 62 26.05 -20.42 -40.68
C THR A 62 25.38 -20.00 -39.37
N PRO A 63 25.34 -18.71 -39.01
CA PRO A 63 24.60 -18.29 -37.83
C PRO A 63 23.12 -18.56 -38.09
N THR A 64 22.57 -19.57 -37.40
CA THR A 64 21.13 -19.79 -37.33
C THR A 64 20.48 -18.49 -36.87
N ALA A 65 19.76 -17.84 -37.79
CA ALA A 65 18.98 -16.65 -37.47
C ALA A 65 18.03 -17.00 -36.32
N ALA A 66 18.25 -16.35 -35.17
CA ALA A 66 17.38 -16.51 -34.02
C ALA A 66 15.94 -16.13 -34.44
N PRO A 67 14.91 -16.91 -34.05
CA PRO A 67 13.55 -16.53 -34.37
C PRO A 67 13.27 -15.19 -33.69
N THR A 68 13.02 -14.15 -34.49
CA THR A 68 12.47 -12.88 -34.02
C THR A 68 11.04 -13.11 -33.60
N GLY A 69 10.87 -13.74 -32.43
CA GLY A 69 9.57 -13.87 -31.78
C GLY A 69 9.01 -12.49 -31.52
N SER A 70 7.77 -12.25 -31.96
CA SER A 70 7.02 -11.05 -31.64
C SER A 70 7.01 -10.87 -30.12
N ARG A 71 7.58 -9.75 -29.66
CA ARG A 71 7.62 -9.43 -28.22
C ARG A 71 6.19 -9.33 -27.71
N SER A 72 5.90 -9.96 -26.58
CA SER A 72 4.57 -9.82 -25.96
C SER A 72 4.34 -8.36 -25.55
N LEU A 73 3.08 -7.90 -25.51
CA LEU A 73 2.74 -6.54 -25.07
C LEU A 73 3.38 -6.19 -23.73
N LEU A 74 3.47 -7.16 -22.82
CA LEU A 74 4.09 -7.01 -21.51
C LEU A 74 5.61 -6.77 -21.64
N GLN A 75 6.28 -7.46 -22.56
CA GLN A 75 7.71 -7.23 -22.86
C GLN A 75 7.95 -5.86 -23.52
N ILE A 76 7.01 -5.39 -24.35
CA ILE A 76 7.09 -4.06 -24.98
C ILE A 76 6.97 -2.97 -23.91
N ILE A 77 5.97 -3.08 -23.01
CA ILE A 77 5.78 -2.15 -21.90
C ILE A 77 6.98 -2.16 -20.95
N GLN A 78 7.54 -3.35 -20.65
CA GLN A 78 8.75 -3.48 -19.84
C GLN A 78 9.98 -2.88 -20.53
N ALA A 79 10.10 -2.94 -21.86
CA ALA A 79 11.19 -2.31 -22.59
C ALA A 79 11.05 -0.78 -22.66
N GLY A 80 9.83 -0.25 -22.54
CA GLY A 80 9.50 1.16 -22.64
C GLY A 80 9.86 2.02 -21.41
N PRO A 81 9.49 3.32 -21.44
CA PRO A 81 9.75 4.27 -20.35
C PRO A 81 9.18 3.84 -19.00
N VAL A 82 7.96 3.29 -18.99
CA VAL A 82 7.30 2.77 -17.78
C VAL A 82 8.12 1.64 -17.16
N GLY A 83 8.60 0.70 -17.97
CA GLY A 83 9.48 -0.36 -17.50
C GLY A 83 10.83 0.14 -16.96
N ARG A 84 11.38 1.23 -17.51
CA ARG A 84 12.59 1.88 -16.96
C ARG A 84 12.33 2.47 -15.57
N VAL A 85 11.21 3.17 -15.39
CA VAL A 85 10.81 3.72 -14.09
C VAL A 85 10.56 2.60 -13.09
N ALA A 86 9.82 1.56 -13.47
CA ALA A 86 9.58 0.40 -12.62
C ALA A 86 10.89 -0.29 -12.19
N ARG A 87 11.85 -0.46 -13.11
CA ARG A 87 13.19 -0.98 -12.78
C ARG A 87 13.97 -0.05 -11.86
N ALA A 88 13.92 1.27 -12.10
CA ALA A 88 14.58 2.25 -11.23
C ALA A 88 14.01 2.19 -9.82
N TYR A 89 12.68 2.17 -9.71
CA TYR A 89 11.97 2.01 -8.45
C TYR A 89 12.34 0.70 -7.75
N SER A 90 12.37 -0.44 -8.47
CA SER A 90 12.81 -1.72 -7.91
C SER A 90 14.21 -1.65 -7.32
N ARG A 91 15.18 -1.05 -8.04
CA ARG A 91 16.55 -0.89 -7.54
C ARG A 91 16.61 -0.04 -6.27
N VAL A 92 15.80 1.02 -6.19
CA VAL A 92 15.74 1.88 -5.00
C VAL A 92 15.08 1.14 -3.84
N GLN A 93 13.97 0.43 -4.09
CA GLN A 93 13.27 -0.42 -3.12
C GLN A 93 14.18 -1.51 -2.55
N GLU A 94 15.05 -2.11 -3.36
CA GLU A 94 16.02 -3.12 -2.92
C GLU A 94 17.15 -2.52 -2.08
N ARG A 95 17.66 -1.35 -2.47
CA ARG A 95 18.77 -0.68 -1.73
C ARG A 95 18.31 -0.01 -0.43
N ARG A 96 17.12 0.58 -0.44
CA ARG A 96 16.58 1.41 0.65
C ARG A 96 15.10 1.07 0.88
N PRO A 97 14.77 -0.16 1.33
CA PRO A 97 13.40 -0.62 1.42
C PRO A 97 12.54 0.26 2.34
N TYR A 98 13.05 0.62 3.52
CA TYR A 98 12.28 1.41 4.49
C TYR A 98 12.01 2.84 4.02
N ALA A 99 13.01 3.53 3.47
CA ALA A 99 12.81 4.88 2.94
C ALA A 99 11.84 4.88 1.76
N THR A 100 11.95 3.89 0.86
CA THR A 100 11.06 3.78 -0.30
C THR A 100 9.62 3.52 0.14
N GLN A 101 9.40 2.69 1.15
CA GLN A 101 8.06 2.46 1.72
C GLN A 101 7.49 3.72 2.37
N LEU A 102 8.30 4.46 3.13
CA LEU A 102 7.88 5.70 3.76
C LEU A 102 7.45 6.74 2.72
N TRP A 103 8.30 7.03 1.72
CA TRP A 103 7.98 8.00 0.68
C TRP A 103 6.81 7.56 -0.22
N SER A 104 6.74 6.27 -0.55
CA SER A 104 5.60 5.75 -1.32
C SER A 104 4.29 5.87 -0.53
N SER A 105 4.32 5.62 0.79
CA SER A 105 3.16 5.80 1.66
C SER A 105 2.72 7.26 1.72
N VAL A 106 3.65 8.21 1.86
CA VAL A 106 3.35 9.65 1.82
C VAL A 106 2.61 10.00 0.53
N ILE A 107 3.12 9.55 -0.63
CA ILE A 107 2.50 9.82 -1.93
C ILE A 107 1.10 9.19 -2.01
N ILE A 108 0.96 7.93 -1.61
CA ILE A 108 -0.33 7.21 -1.65
C ILE A 108 -1.38 7.92 -0.80
N TYR A 109 -1.03 8.26 0.45
CA TYR A 109 -1.98 8.90 1.37
C TYR A 109 -2.29 10.34 0.98
N LEU A 110 -1.31 11.08 0.45
CA LEU A 110 -1.55 12.41 -0.12
C LEU A 110 -2.54 12.33 -1.29
N CYS A 111 -2.26 11.48 -2.28
CA CYS A 111 -3.13 11.30 -3.42
C CYS A 111 -4.52 10.83 -3.01
N GLY A 112 -4.63 9.92 -2.04
CA GLY A 112 -5.92 9.42 -1.58
C GLY A 112 -6.76 10.46 -0.87
N ASP A 113 -6.14 11.24 0.01
CA ASP A 113 -6.87 12.29 0.71
C ASP A 113 -7.25 13.45 -0.23
N LEU A 114 -6.34 13.89 -1.11
CA LEU A 114 -6.66 14.90 -2.13
C LEU A 114 -7.77 14.43 -3.07
N SER A 115 -7.73 13.17 -3.52
CA SER A 115 -8.79 12.61 -4.37
C SER A 115 -10.14 12.62 -3.65
N ALA A 116 -10.18 12.23 -2.37
CA ALA A 116 -11.41 12.24 -1.59
C ALA A 116 -11.93 13.66 -1.34
N GLN A 117 -11.06 14.64 -1.09
CA GLN A 117 -11.45 16.04 -0.89
C GLN A 117 -11.93 16.72 -2.19
N LEU A 118 -11.33 16.38 -3.33
CA LEU A 118 -11.71 16.94 -4.63
C LEU A 118 -12.99 16.34 -5.20
N LEU A 119 -13.18 15.02 -5.03
CA LEU A 119 -14.35 14.32 -5.55
C LEU A 119 -15.58 14.47 -4.65
N PHE A 120 -15.36 14.71 -3.35
CA PHE A 120 -16.40 14.83 -2.34
C PHE A 120 -16.13 16.03 -1.42
N PRO A 121 -16.30 17.27 -1.92
CA PRO A 121 -16.30 18.45 -1.06
C PRO A 121 -17.35 18.27 0.04
N ALA A 122 -17.04 18.72 1.26
CA ALA A 122 -18.07 18.78 2.29
C ALA A 122 -19.16 19.75 1.83
N ASP A 123 -20.40 19.29 1.78
CA ASP A 123 -21.53 20.19 1.59
C ASP A 123 -21.50 21.21 2.76
N PRO A 124 -21.71 22.52 2.50
CA PRO A 124 -21.87 23.48 3.57
C PRO A 124 -23.02 22.99 4.44
N ALA A 125 -22.74 22.77 5.73
CA ALA A 125 -23.76 22.32 6.67
C ALA A 125 -24.99 23.23 6.54
N PRO A 126 -26.21 22.68 6.49
CA PRO A 126 -27.39 23.52 6.59
C PRO A 126 -27.27 24.28 7.92
N ALA A 127 -27.50 25.59 7.87
CA ALA A 127 -27.56 26.44 9.04
C ALA A 127 -28.81 26.08 9.86
N THR A 128 -28.81 24.93 10.51
CA THR A 128 -29.73 24.58 11.57
C THR A 128 -28.98 24.77 12.87
N GLY A 129 -29.21 25.93 13.47
CA GLY A 129 -28.84 26.16 14.86
C GLY A 129 -29.56 25.12 15.73
N THR A 130 -28.78 24.24 16.32
CA THR A 130 -29.14 23.60 17.59
C THR A 130 -28.20 24.18 18.63
N ALA A 131 -28.66 25.29 19.19
CA ALA A 131 -28.27 25.72 20.52
C ALA A 131 -28.51 24.54 21.47
N GLN A 132 -27.42 24.01 22.02
CA GLN A 132 -27.51 23.20 23.23
C GLN A 132 -27.76 24.19 24.37
N SER A 133 -29.00 24.16 24.87
CA SER A 133 -29.48 24.90 26.02
C SER A 133 -28.56 24.69 27.23
N SER A 134 -27.93 25.78 27.69
CA SER A 134 -27.53 25.95 29.08
C SER A 134 -28.17 27.23 29.58
N GLU A 135 -29.12 27.04 30.48
CA GLU A 135 -29.86 28.06 31.20
C GLU A 135 -28.93 28.80 32.19
N GLY A 136 -29.04 30.12 32.30
CA GLY A 136 -28.28 30.92 33.28
C GLY A 136 -28.13 32.41 32.95
N ASP A 137 -29.16 33.19 33.31
CA ASP A 137 -29.16 34.58 33.80
C ASP A 137 -28.51 35.77 33.03
N LYS A 138 -29.42 36.66 32.59
CA LYS A 138 -29.48 38.13 32.81
C LYS A 138 -28.34 39.07 32.33
N GLU A 139 -28.67 39.85 31.29
CA GLU A 139 -29.10 41.28 31.35
C GLU A 139 -28.44 42.24 30.33
N ALA A 140 -29.33 42.96 29.61
CA ALA A 140 -29.23 44.28 28.98
C ALA A 140 -28.10 44.62 27.98
N GLY A 141 -28.49 44.91 26.73
CA GLY A 141 -27.61 45.52 25.73
C GLY A 141 -28.30 45.91 24.42
N LYS A 142 -28.92 47.08 24.45
CA LYS A 142 -29.65 47.82 23.40
C LYS A 142 -29.00 47.88 22.00
N ALA A 143 -29.85 47.66 20.98
CA ALA A 143 -29.90 48.15 19.60
C ALA A 143 -28.70 48.91 18.99
N ALA A 144 -28.28 48.49 17.78
CA ALA A 144 -28.11 49.38 16.63
C ALA A 144 -28.15 48.58 15.32
N ALA A 145 -29.09 48.94 14.45
CA ALA A 145 -29.15 48.52 13.07
C ALA A 145 -27.98 49.15 12.29
N GLY A 146 -27.28 48.33 11.51
CA GLY A 146 -26.28 48.76 10.54
C GLY A 146 -26.34 47.77 9.38
N SER A 147 -27.00 48.19 8.31
CA SER A 147 -27.01 47.51 7.02
C SER A 147 -25.59 47.50 6.45
N GLU A 148 -24.97 46.33 6.44
CA GLU A 148 -23.82 46.03 5.59
C GLU A 148 -24.17 44.83 4.71
N GLU A 149 -24.00 45.05 3.41
CA GLU A 149 -24.13 44.06 2.35
C GLU A 149 -23.34 42.80 2.69
N LYS A 150 -24.02 41.74 3.11
CA LYS A 150 -23.42 40.42 3.21
C LYS A 150 -23.29 39.85 1.80
N LYS A 151 -22.15 40.16 1.18
CA LYS A 151 -21.56 39.39 0.09
C LYS A 151 -21.88 37.90 0.31
N GLU A 152 -22.64 37.31 -0.60
CA GLU A 152 -22.87 35.86 -0.64
C GLU A 152 -21.51 35.16 -0.78
N GLU A 153 -20.87 34.88 0.35
CA GLU A 153 -19.76 33.95 0.39
C GLU A 153 -20.37 32.55 0.26
N ARG A 154 -20.45 32.07 -0.98
CA ARG A 154 -20.57 30.64 -1.26
C ARG A 154 -19.31 29.96 -0.69
N THR A 155 -19.28 29.66 0.60
CA THR A 155 -18.26 28.78 1.19
C THR A 155 -18.59 27.34 0.78
N GLY A 156 -18.32 27.01 -0.49
CA GLY A 156 -18.21 25.62 -0.93
C GLY A 156 -17.04 24.96 -0.21
N GLY A 157 -17.22 23.73 0.27
CA GLY A 157 -16.24 22.98 1.06
C GLY A 157 -14.82 23.06 0.47
N GLY A 158 -13.97 23.84 1.13
CA GLY A 158 -12.58 24.06 0.74
C GLY A 158 -11.66 22.91 1.16
N TYR A 159 -10.42 22.96 0.66
CA TYR A 159 -9.35 22.06 1.05
C TYR A 159 -9.07 22.12 2.56
N ASP A 160 -9.09 20.97 3.24
CA ASP A 160 -8.75 20.80 4.66
C ASP A 160 -7.31 20.24 4.81
N PRO A 161 -6.31 21.10 5.08
CA PRO A 161 -4.92 20.68 5.24
C PRO A 161 -4.68 19.86 6.51
N LEU A 162 -5.46 20.07 7.57
CA LEU A 162 -5.35 19.30 8.81
C LEU A 162 -5.86 17.88 8.61
N ARG A 163 -6.93 17.69 7.81
CA ARG A 163 -7.33 16.37 7.33
C ARG A 163 -6.21 15.68 6.57
N THR A 164 -5.56 16.37 5.62
CA THR A 164 -4.42 15.80 4.90
C THR A 164 -3.28 15.40 5.83
N LEU A 165 -2.91 16.26 6.78
CA LEU A 165 -1.84 15.96 7.73
C LEU A 165 -2.14 14.72 8.59
N ARG A 166 -3.39 14.54 9.02
CA ARG A 166 -3.82 13.35 9.77
C ARG A 166 -3.67 12.08 8.93
N HIS A 167 -4.15 12.10 7.68
CA HIS A 167 -3.99 10.97 6.76
C HIS A 167 -2.52 10.66 6.48
N LEU A 168 -1.68 11.69 6.28
CA LEU A 168 -0.24 11.51 6.10
C LEU A 168 0.41 10.88 7.35
N THR A 169 0.02 11.30 8.54
CA THR A 169 0.54 10.76 9.81
C THR A 169 0.23 9.27 9.94
N VAL A 170 -1.00 8.88 9.59
CA VAL A 170 -1.43 7.47 9.53
C VAL A 170 -0.59 6.68 8.52
N GLY A 171 -0.37 7.22 7.32
CA GLY A 171 0.42 6.57 6.28
C GLY A 171 1.90 6.42 6.67
N VAL A 172 2.51 7.44 7.25
CA VAL A 172 3.89 7.40 7.72
C VAL A 172 4.05 6.38 8.84
N GLY A 173 3.18 6.44 9.86
CA GLY A 173 3.27 5.54 11.03
C GLY A 173 3.05 4.07 10.68
N SER A 174 2.21 3.77 9.69
CA SER A 174 1.94 2.39 9.26
C SER A 174 2.86 1.85 8.16
N SER A 175 3.65 2.70 7.51
CA SER A 175 4.47 2.32 6.33
C SER A 175 5.42 1.13 6.59
N ILE A 176 6.26 1.21 7.61
CA ILE A 176 7.24 0.17 7.96
C ILE A 176 6.56 -1.07 8.56
N PRO A 177 5.63 -0.96 9.53
CA PRO A 177 4.89 -2.12 10.04
C PRO A 177 4.19 -2.92 8.94
N THR A 178 3.50 -2.24 8.02
CA THR A 178 2.79 -2.88 6.90
C THR A 178 3.76 -3.60 5.97
N PHE A 179 4.87 -2.97 5.59
CA PHE A 179 5.90 -3.61 4.79
C PHE A 179 6.47 -4.87 5.46
N LYS A 180 6.83 -4.77 6.75
CA LYS A 180 7.35 -5.91 7.53
C LYS A 180 6.32 -7.03 7.64
N TRP A 181 5.05 -6.70 7.76
CA TRP A 181 3.97 -7.68 7.78
C TRP A 181 3.89 -8.47 6.47
N PHE A 182 3.93 -7.79 5.32
CA PHE A 182 3.95 -8.49 4.03
C PHE A 182 5.21 -9.34 3.82
N MET A 183 6.37 -8.90 4.34
CA MET A 183 7.59 -9.73 4.36
C MET A 183 7.43 -10.96 5.26
N PHE A 184 6.80 -10.79 6.44
CA PHE A 184 6.50 -11.90 7.34
C PHE A 184 5.61 -12.94 6.66
N LEU A 185 4.48 -12.54 6.06
CA LEU A 185 3.62 -13.47 5.32
C LEU A 185 4.30 -14.05 4.08
N HIS A 186 5.22 -13.32 3.44
CA HIS A 186 5.98 -13.87 2.33
C HIS A 186 6.87 -15.03 2.78
N ASN A 187 7.61 -14.86 3.87
CA ASN A 187 8.61 -15.81 4.37
C ASN A 187 7.97 -16.98 5.14
N ASN A 188 6.77 -16.81 5.66
CA ASN A 188 6.04 -17.83 6.42
C ASN A 188 4.88 -18.43 5.62
N PHE A 189 4.30 -19.53 6.12
CA PHE A 189 3.14 -20.22 5.51
C PHE A 189 3.38 -20.65 4.04
N ASN A 190 4.59 -21.13 3.76
CA ASN A 190 4.98 -21.66 2.44
C ASN A 190 4.89 -23.18 2.47
N TYR A 191 3.76 -23.71 2.01
CA TYR A 191 3.50 -25.14 1.92
C TYR A 191 3.79 -25.67 0.50
N SER A 192 3.81 -27.00 0.35
CA SER A 192 3.96 -27.64 -0.97
C SER A 192 2.83 -27.22 -1.94
N SER A 193 1.60 -27.09 -1.44
CA SER A 193 0.48 -26.55 -2.23
C SER A 193 0.52 -25.02 -2.27
N LYS A 194 0.60 -24.47 -3.50
CA LYS A 194 0.49 -23.02 -3.73
C LYS A 194 -0.85 -22.46 -3.28
N PHE A 195 -1.94 -23.19 -3.56
CA PHE A 195 -3.28 -22.80 -3.15
C PHE A 195 -3.38 -22.69 -1.63
N LEU A 196 -2.92 -23.71 -0.91
CA LEU A 196 -2.95 -23.71 0.56
C LEU A 196 -2.10 -22.57 1.12
N SER A 197 -0.91 -22.33 0.56
CA SER A 197 -0.03 -21.22 0.98
C SER A 197 -0.71 -19.86 0.84
N ILE A 198 -1.35 -19.61 -0.31
CA ILE A 198 -2.05 -18.34 -0.55
C ILE A 198 -3.27 -18.23 0.35
N LEU A 199 -4.09 -19.28 0.44
CA LEU A 199 -5.28 -19.31 1.28
C LEU A 199 -4.94 -19.03 2.75
N THR A 200 -3.94 -19.72 3.31
CA THR A 200 -3.50 -19.49 4.69
C THR A 200 -3.02 -18.05 4.89
N LYS A 201 -2.24 -17.49 3.97
CA LYS A 201 -1.77 -16.09 4.07
C LYS A 201 -2.93 -15.10 4.03
N VAL A 202 -3.93 -15.33 3.18
CA VAL A 202 -5.16 -14.52 3.12
C VAL A 202 -5.92 -14.63 4.43
N CYS A 203 -6.12 -15.84 4.96
CA CYS A 203 -6.80 -16.03 6.24
C CYS A 203 -6.08 -15.32 7.39
N VAL A 204 -4.74 -15.43 7.48
CA VAL A 204 -3.94 -14.74 8.51
C VAL A 204 -3.98 -13.22 8.31
N GLN A 205 -3.96 -12.72 7.07
CA GLN A 205 -4.13 -11.31 6.75
C GLN A 205 -5.47 -10.77 7.27
N GLN A 206 -6.56 -11.49 7.02
CA GLN A 206 -7.90 -11.07 7.45
C GLN A 206 -8.09 -11.20 8.97
N ALA A 207 -7.60 -12.29 9.56
CA ALA A 207 -7.80 -12.56 10.98
C ALA A 207 -6.92 -11.70 11.90
N VAL A 208 -5.74 -11.24 11.44
CA VAL A 208 -4.78 -10.53 12.30
C VAL A 208 -4.52 -9.12 11.81
N PHE A 209 -4.05 -8.96 10.57
CA PHE A 209 -3.65 -7.63 10.09
C PHE A 209 -4.83 -6.69 9.96
N THR A 210 -5.94 -7.17 9.40
CA THR A 210 -7.13 -6.35 9.18
C THR A 210 -7.66 -5.75 10.49
N PRO A 211 -7.94 -6.50 11.56
CA PRO A 211 -8.40 -5.90 12.82
C PRO A 211 -7.34 -4.98 13.45
N VAL A 212 -6.06 -5.38 13.47
CA VAL A 212 -4.98 -4.56 14.05
C VAL A 212 -4.84 -3.22 13.32
N PHE A 213 -4.80 -3.26 11.99
CA PHE A 213 -4.66 -2.07 11.16
C PHE A 213 -5.87 -1.15 11.25
N ASN A 214 -7.09 -1.70 11.26
CA ASN A 214 -8.32 -0.91 11.42
C ASN A 214 -8.36 -0.22 12.79
N THR A 215 -8.03 -0.93 13.88
CA THR A 215 -7.93 -0.35 15.22
C THR A 215 -6.90 0.78 15.24
N TYR A 216 -5.71 0.55 14.69
CA TYR A 216 -4.69 1.59 14.55
C TYR A 216 -5.21 2.81 13.77
N PHE A 217 -5.81 2.58 12.61
CA PHE A 217 -6.31 3.64 11.72
C PHE A 217 -7.36 4.50 12.41
N PHE A 218 -8.41 3.89 12.96
CA PHE A 218 -9.49 4.63 13.61
C PHE A 218 -9.06 5.30 14.91
N SER A 219 -8.23 4.64 15.73
CA SER A 219 -7.71 5.24 16.96
C SER A 219 -6.85 6.45 16.65
N LEU A 220 -5.90 6.33 15.72
CA LEU A 220 -5.02 7.43 15.39
C LEU A 220 -5.79 8.60 14.76
N GLN A 221 -6.74 8.31 13.87
CA GLN A 221 -7.60 9.34 13.29
C GLN A 221 -8.44 10.07 14.36
N SER A 222 -9.01 9.34 15.31
CA SER A 222 -9.82 9.89 16.40
C SER A 222 -8.98 10.79 17.32
N LEU A 223 -7.82 10.30 17.77
CA LEU A 223 -6.93 11.02 18.67
C LEU A 223 -6.32 12.26 18.01
N LEU A 224 -5.92 12.17 16.73
CA LEU A 224 -5.42 13.34 15.99
C LEU A 224 -6.51 14.37 15.67
N THR A 225 -7.79 14.03 15.87
CA THR A 225 -8.91 14.98 15.81
C THR A 225 -9.19 15.62 17.17
N GLY A 226 -8.41 15.29 18.20
CA GLY A 226 -8.53 15.87 19.55
C GLY A 226 -9.53 15.17 20.45
N LYS A 227 -10.06 13.99 20.06
CA LYS A 227 -10.98 13.22 20.90
C LYS A 227 -10.25 12.56 22.06
N SER A 228 -10.96 12.39 23.17
CA SER A 228 -10.48 11.62 24.33
C SER A 228 -10.34 10.12 24.01
N LEU A 229 -9.65 9.39 24.88
CA LEU A 229 -9.51 7.93 24.77
C LEU A 229 -10.87 7.22 24.89
N GLU A 230 -11.76 7.71 25.75
CA GLU A 230 -13.09 7.14 25.96
C GLU A 230 -13.96 7.27 24.71
N GLU A 231 -14.04 8.47 24.15
CA GLU A 231 -14.77 8.72 22.89
C GLU A 231 -14.19 7.92 21.72
N THR A 232 -12.86 7.76 21.72
CA THR A 232 -12.18 6.94 20.73
C THR A 232 -12.60 5.47 20.87
N PHE A 233 -12.63 4.94 22.08
CA PHE A 233 -13.05 3.56 22.34
C PHE A 233 -14.51 3.31 21.96
N GLU A 234 -15.42 4.22 22.32
CA GLU A 234 -16.83 4.12 21.91
C GLU A 234 -16.99 4.16 20.38
N ARG A 235 -16.26 5.05 19.70
CA ARG A 235 -16.25 5.06 18.23
C ARG A 235 -15.71 3.76 17.65
N LEU A 236 -14.69 3.16 18.26
CA LEU A 236 -14.11 1.90 17.83
C LEU A 236 -15.11 0.73 17.95
N LYS A 237 -15.87 0.64 19.04
CA LYS A 237 -16.89 -0.40 19.23
C LYS A 237 -17.90 -0.42 18.08
N LEU A 238 -18.29 0.76 17.60
CA LEU A 238 -19.25 0.91 16.52
C LEU A 238 -18.60 0.73 15.13
N ALA A 239 -17.44 1.35 14.90
CA ALA A 239 -16.83 1.40 13.59
C ALA A 239 -16.07 0.11 13.20
N LEU A 240 -15.44 -0.58 14.15
CA LEU A 240 -14.59 -1.73 13.84
C LEU A 240 -15.35 -2.92 13.24
N PRO A 241 -16.48 -3.38 13.81
CA PRO A 241 -17.21 -4.52 13.24
C PRO A 241 -17.69 -4.23 11.82
N VAL A 242 -18.21 -3.02 11.60
CA VAL A 242 -18.67 -2.55 10.28
C VAL A 242 -17.51 -2.51 9.29
N SER A 243 -16.37 -1.93 9.69
CA SER A 243 -15.20 -1.82 8.82
C SER A 243 -14.61 -3.18 8.47
N ILE A 244 -14.50 -4.11 9.43
CA ILE A 244 -13.99 -5.46 9.20
C ILE A 244 -14.94 -6.24 8.27
N SER A 245 -16.25 -6.18 8.54
CA SER A 245 -17.27 -6.83 7.69
C SER A 245 -17.25 -6.30 6.26
N ASN A 246 -17.05 -5.00 6.07
CA ASN A 246 -16.93 -4.45 4.73
C ASN A 246 -15.59 -4.80 4.07
N SER A 247 -14.52 -4.88 4.87
CA SER A 247 -13.18 -5.21 4.38
C SER A 247 -13.09 -6.62 3.82
N VAL A 248 -13.75 -7.60 4.45
CA VAL A 248 -13.73 -9.00 3.98
C VAL A 248 -14.42 -9.20 2.63
N LYS A 249 -15.18 -8.23 2.11
CA LYS A 249 -15.82 -8.32 0.79
C LYS A 249 -14.83 -8.11 -0.36
N LEU A 250 -13.80 -7.30 -0.15
CA LEU A 250 -12.84 -6.90 -1.19
C LEU A 250 -11.42 -7.41 -0.91
N TRP A 251 -10.95 -7.24 0.32
CA TRP A 251 -9.55 -7.45 0.66
C TRP A 251 -9.05 -8.89 0.54
N PRO A 252 -9.85 -9.96 0.74
CA PRO A 252 -9.37 -11.31 0.50
C PRO A 252 -8.95 -11.54 -0.95
N ALA A 253 -9.73 -11.04 -1.92
CA ALA A 253 -9.42 -11.15 -3.34
C ALA A 253 -8.18 -10.33 -3.70
N VAL A 254 -8.10 -9.08 -3.21
CA VAL A 254 -6.93 -8.21 -3.40
C VAL A 254 -5.66 -8.83 -2.82
N THR A 255 -5.77 -9.41 -1.63
CA THR A 255 -4.65 -10.07 -0.93
C THR A 255 -4.20 -11.32 -1.69
N ALA A 256 -5.14 -12.17 -2.14
CA ALA A 256 -4.83 -13.34 -2.94
C ALA A 256 -4.11 -12.94 -4.24
N PHE A 257 -4.63 -11.95 -4.96
CA PHE A 257 -4.01 -11.40 -6.16
C PHE A 257 -2.58 -10.89 -5.90
N SER A 258 -2.40 -10.13 -4.81
CA SER A 258 -1.11 -9.61 -4.39
C SER A 258 -0.08 -10.72 -4.14
N PHE A 259 -0.48 -11.82 -3.50
CA PHE A 259 0.42 -12.97 -3.27
C PHE A 259 0.72 -13.77 -4.54
N MET A 260 -0.20 -13.79 -5.51
CA MET A 260 -0.02 -14.51 -6.78
C MET A 260 0.87 -13.76 -7.77
N TYR A 261 0.69 -12.44 -7.91
CA TYR A 261 1.22 -11.69 -9.04
C TYR A 261 2.16 -10.55 -8.67
N VAL A 262 2.10 -10.06 -7.43
CA VAL A 262 2.90 -8.92 -6.99
C VAL A 262 4.14 -9.42 -6.25
N SER A 263 5.31 -8.92 -6.64
CA SER A 263 6.56 -9.25 -5.94
C SER A 263 6.49 -8.76 -4.48
N PRO A 264 7.03 -9.52 -3.52
CA PRO A 264 6.87 -9.25 -2.09
C PRO A 264 7.12 -7.81 -1.67
N GLN A 265 8.18 -7.21 -2.21
CA GLN A 265 8.64 -5.86 -1.89
C GLN A 265 7.65 -4.76 -2.30
N PHE A 266 6.72 -5.07 -3.22
CA PHE A 266 5.73 -4.12 -3.73
C PHE A 266 4.34 -4.33 -3.16
N ARG A 267 4.09 -5.40 -2.39
CA ARG A 267 2.73 -5.74 -1.91
C ARG A 267 2.12 -4.67 -1.01
N SER A 268 2.94 -4.06 -0.14
CA SER A 268 2.52 -2.95 0.72
C SER A 268 2.05 -1.74 -0.09
N ILE A 269 2.83 -1.34 -1.10
CA ILE A 269 2.52 -0.22 -2.00
C ILE A 269 1.28 -0.53 -2.86
N PHE A 270 1.22 -1.73 -3.43
CA PHE A 270 0.06 -2.20 -4.19
C PHE A 270 -1.22 -2.12 -3.34
N SER A 271 -1.17 -2.65 -2.11
CA SER A 271 -2.29 -2.57 -1.17
C SER A 271 -2.66 -1.12 -0.86
N GLY A 272 -1.68 -0.23 -0.68
CA GLY A 272 -1.93 1.19 -0.44
C GLY A 272 -2.64 1.89 -1.62
N VAL A 273 -2.25 1.59 -2.86
CA VAL A 273 -2.93 2.15 -4.05
C VAL A 273 -4.39 1.68 -4.11
N ILE A 274 -4.67 0.40 -3.84
CA ILE A 274 -6.05 -0.09 -3.77
C ILE A 274 -6.81 0.57 -2.61
N ALA A 275 -6.14 0.82 -1.48
CA ALA A 275 -6.75 1.49 -0.33
C ALA A 275 -7.20 2.93 -0.67
N VAL A 276 -6.47 3.65 -1.53
CA VAL A 276 -6.89 4.98 -2.02
C VAL A 276 -8.21 4.90 -2.78
N GLY A 277 -8.32 3.98 -3.73
CA GLY A 277 -9.56 3.76 -4.46
C GLY A 277 -10.71 3.34 -3.53
N TRP A 278 -10.41 2.49 -2.56
CA TRP A 278 -11.36 2.06 -1.54
C TRP A 278 -11.89 3.21 -0.68
N GLN A 279 -11.02 4.10 -0.20
CA GLN A 279 -11.45 5.27 0.58
C GLN A 279 -12.39 6.17 -0.22
N THR A 280 -12.08 6.37 -1.50
CA THR A 280 -12.92 7.14 -2.43
C THR A 280 -14.30 6.47 -2.60
N TYR A 281 -14.33 5.15 -2.78
CA TYR A 281 -15.56 4.36 -2.90
C TYR A 281 -16.41 4.41 -1.63
N LEU A 282 -15.81 4.32 -0.44
CA LEU A 282 -16.54 4.42 0.82
C LEU A 282 -17.13 5.81 1.04
N SER A 283 -16.38 6.86 0.71
CA SER A 283 -16.91 8.23 0.75
C SER A 283 -18.13 8.37 -0.15
N TRP A 284 -18.07 7.86 -1.38
CA TRP A 284 -19.21 7.85 -2.30
C TRP A 284 -20.41 7.07 -1.75
N LEU A 285 -20.18 5.87 -1.23
CA LEU A 285 -21.26 5.02 -0.70
C LEU A 285 -21.94 5.67 0.51
N ASN A 286 -21.17 6.29 1.40
CA ASN A 286 -21.70 7.00 2.55
C ASN A 286 -22.53 8.23 2.14
N GLN A 287 -22.08 9.00 1.15
CA GLN A 287 -22.87 10.13 0.63
C GLN A 287 -24.15 9.68 -0.06
N LYS A 288 -24.09 8.59 -0.84
CA LYS A 288 -25.26 8.01 -1.47
C LYS A 288 -26.29 7.58 -0.42
N ALA A 289 -25.86 6.86 0.62
CA ALA A 289 -26.74 6.45 1.72
C ALA A 289 -27.33 7.65 2.47
N ALA A 290 -26.55 8.71 2.71
CA ALA A 290 -27.05 9.94 3.35
C ALA A 290 -28.16 10.60 2.52
N ARG A 291 -27.98 10.73 1.19
CA ARG A 291 -28.99 11.30 0.28
C ARG A 291 -30.27 10.46 0.21
N GLU A 292 -30.15 9.14 0.25
CA GLU A 292 -31.30 8.24 0.26
C GLU A 292 -32.11 8.40 1.56
N VAL A 293 -31.44 8.48 2.73
CA VAL A 293 -32.10 8.75 4.00
C VAL A 293 -32.77 10.13 4.01
N GLU A 294 -32.11 11.17 3.49
CA GLU A 294 -32.70 12.51 3.37
C GLU A 294 -33.94 12.51 2.47
N ALA A 295 -33.91 11.78 1.35
CA ALA A 295 -35.07 11.63 0.47
C ALA A 295 -36.23 10.90 1.17
N GLU A 296 -35.96 9.81 1.89
CA GLU A 296 -36.97 9.09 2.67
C GLU A 296 -37.58 9.96 3.77
N MET A 297 -36.77 10.76 4.47
CA MET A 297 -37.25 11.71 5.49
C MET A 297 -38.05 12.86 4.87
N ALA A 298 -37.70 13.33 3.67
CA ALA A 298 -38.44 14.35 2.93
C ALA A 298 -39.79 13.81 2.43
N GLU A 299 -39.84 12.57 1.94
CA GLU A 299 -41.09 11.89 1.54
C GLU A 299 -41.99 11.63 2.75
N ALA A 300 -41.43 11.21 3.89
CA ALA A 300 -42.19 10.98 5.12
C ALA A 300 -42.75 12.26 5.75
N SER A 301 -42.14 13.43 5.48
CA SER A 301 -42.57 14.73 5.97
C SER A 301 -43.43 15.53 4.97
N ALA A 302 -43.67 15.00 3.77
CA ALA A 302 -44.54 15.63 2.79
C ALA A 302 -46.01 15.62 3.28
N PRO A 303 -46.70 16.78 3.33
CA PRO A 303 -48.09 16.82 3.79
C PRO A 303 -48.98 16.02 2.83
N VAL A 304 -49.74 15.07 3.37
CA VAL A 304 -50.81 14.39 2.65
C VAL A 304 -51.82 15.44 2.21
N SER A 305 -51.82 15.76 0.92
CA SER A 305 -52.87 16.56 0.29
C SER A 305 -54.19 15.80 0.40
N MET A 306 -54.91 16.01 1.50
CA MET A 306 -56.33 15.64 1.63
C MET A 306 -57.08 16.40 0.55
N GLY A 307 -57.39 15.70 -0.54
CA GLY A 307 -58.26 16.19 -1.59
C GLY A 307 -59.61 16.59 -0.99
N ALA A 308 -59.86 17.90 -0.92
CA ALA A 308 -61.15 18.46 -0.59
C ALA A 308 -62.13 18.12 -1.72
N GLY A 309 -62.78 16.96 -1.60
CA GLY A 309 -63.98 16.63 -2.36
C GLY A 309 -65.12 17.52 -1.88
N ALA A 310 -65.35 18.62 -2.60
CA ALA A 310 -66.47 19.52 -2.38
C ALA A 310 -67.80 18.77 -2.60
N ALA A 311 -68.46 18.39 -1.51
CA ALA A 311 -69.86 17.97 -1.53
C ALA A 311 -70.74 19.20 -1.83
N THR A 312 -71.18 19.32 -3.08
CA THR A 312 -72.19 20.31 -3.48
C THR A 312 -73.55 19.85 -2.97
N ILE A 313 -74.04 20.50 -1.90
CA ILE A 313 -75.44 20.44 -1.47
C ILE A 313 -76.24 21.32 -2.43
N LYS A 314 -77.22 20.74 -3.11
CA LYS A 314 -78.26 21.50 -3.84
C LYS A 314 -79.58 21.32 -3.10
N ALA A 315 -80.18 22.46 -2.78
CA ALA A 315 -81.46 22.65 -2.10
C ALA A 315 -82.65 22.08 -2.89
#